data_AF-A0A9J7FHW7-F1
#
_entry.id   AF-A0A9J7FHW7-F1
#
_cell.length_a   1.000
_cell.length_b   1.000
_cell.length_c   1.000
_cell.angle_alpha   90.00
_cell.angle_beta   90.00
_cell.angle_gamma   90.00
#
_symmetry.space_group_name_H-M   'P 1'
#
loop_
_entity.id
_entity.type
_entity.pdbx_description
1 polymer ?
#
loop_
_entity_poly.entity_id
_entity_poly.type
_entity_poly.pdbx_seq_one_letter_code
_entity_poly.pdbx_strand_id
1 'polypeptide(L)'
;MSSLEISNSCFSPETKLPLSPQLVEDSASEPSRKSGHGNHIKVECVASDILAEGCCCLVSREDVDEVEEKPKDIIQFSAKKLSVDEVSQLVISPLCGAVSLFVGTTRNNFEGKKVISLEYEAYLPMAENEIRKICSDIRQKWPVRHIAVFHRLGLVPVSEASTIIAVSSAHRAASLEAVSYAIDSLKAKVPIWKKEIYEESASSWKRNKECFWAAGD
;
A
#
# COMPACT_ATOMS: atom_id res chain seq x y z
N MET A 1 -8.61 -53.35 -21.03
CA MET A 1 -7.52 -54.35 -21.10
C MET A 1 -6.20 -53.59 -21.21
N SER A 2 -5.30 -53.83 -20.23
CA SER A 2 -3.87 -53.44 -20.15
C SER A 2 -3.58 -51.92 -20.10
N SER A 3 -3.34 -51.27 -18.96
CA SER A 3 -2.26 -51.43 -17.96
C SER A 3 -0.86 -51.44 -18.56
N LEU A 4 -0.09 -50.39 -18.26
CA LEU A 4 1.38 -50.40 -18.15
C LEU A 4 1.77 -49.39 -17.07
N GLU A 5 2.31 -49.93 -15.99
CA GLU A 5 2.85 -49.26 -14.82
C GLU A 5 4.28 -48.75 -15.08
N ILE A 6 4.68 -47.65 -14.44
CA ILE A 6 6.09 -47.35 -14.21
C ILE A 6 6.30 -47.09 -12.72
N SER A 7 7.28 -47.82 -12.18
CA SER A 7 7.60 -48.05 -10.78
C SER A 7 8.37 -46.92 -10.09
N ASN A 8 8.19 -46.87 -8.77
CA ASN A 8 8.98 -46.15 -7.77
C ASN A 8 10.47 -46.52 -7.72
N SER A 9 11.33 -45.51 -7.69
CA SER A 9 12.53 -45.39 -6.82
C SER A 9 13.01 -43.92 -6.95
N CYS A 10 13.27 -43.11 -5.93
CA CYS A 10 13.99 -43.35 -4.68
C CYS A 10 13.40 -42.53 -3.51
N PHE A 11 13.42 -43.20 -2.36
CA PHE A 11 13.22 -42.71 -0.99
C PHE A 11 14.51 -41.96 -0.53
N SER A 12 14.42 -40.69 -0.11
CA SER A 12 14.52 -40.17 1.29
C SER A 12 15.93 -40.15 1.93
N PRO A 13 16.21 -39.43 3.05
CA PRO A 13 15.47 -38.33 3.70
C PRO A 13 16.36 -37.21 4.34
N GLU A 14 15.67 -36.25 4.99
CA GLU A 14 16.07 -35.36 6.10
C GLU A 14 17.04 -34.20 5.85
N THR A 15 16.54 -32.97 6.05
CA THR A 15 17.36 -31.87 6.56
C THR A 15 16.60 -31.18 7.70
N LYS A 16 17.12 -31.41 8.91
CA LYS A 16 16.66 -30.89 10.19
C LYS A 16 16.78 -29.36 10.26
N LEU A 17 15.80 -28.74 10.91
CA LEU A 17 15.90 -27.37 11.43
C LEU A 17 17.06 -27.27 12.44
N PRO A 18 17.81 -26.15 12.48
CA PRO A 18 18.65 -25.86 13.61
C PRO A 18 17.85 -25.23 14.76
N LEU A 19 18.01 -25.88 15.92
CA LEU A 19 17.61 -25.45 17.25
C LEU A 19 18.36 -24.18 17.68
N SER A 20 17.65 -23.34 18.43
CA SER A 20 18.15 -22.22 19.23
C SER A 20 19.20 -22.65 20.27
N PRO A 21 20.27 -21.86 20.49
CA PRO A 21 21.15 -22.05 21.65
C PRO A 21 20.58 -21.41 22.92
N GLN A 22 20.65 -22.15 24.02
CA GLN A 22 20.37 -21.71 25.38
C GLN A 22 21.51 -20.86 25.98
N LEU A 23 21.11 -20.13 27.01
CA LEU A 23 21.82 -19.18 27.86
C LEU A 23 23.07 -19.75 28.56
N VAL A 24 24.06 -18.88 28.78
CA VAL A 24 25.06 -18.98 29.86
C VAL A 24 25.02 -17.64 30.62
N GLU A 25 24.74 -17.73 31.92
CA GLU A 25 24.89 -16.66 32.91
C GLU A 25 26.36 -16.59 33.37
N ASP A 26 26.90 -15.38 33.59
CA ASP A 26 27.75 -15.16 34.77
C ASP A 26 27.83 -13.68 35.20
N SER A 27 27.24 -13.44 36.37
CA SER A 27 27.65 -12.66 37.55
C SER A 27 28.18 -11.19 37.54
N ALA A 28 27.72 -10.50 38.60
CA ALA A 28 28.10 -9.20 39.21
C ALA A 28 27.46 -7.92 38.63
N SER A 29 26.84 -6.99 39.38
CA SER A 29 26.61 -6.78 40.82
C SER A 29 25.49 -5.71 40.98
N GLU A 30 24.74 -5.73 42.09
CA GLU A 30 23.66 -4.78 42.41
C GLU A 30 24.18 -3.35 42.68
N PRO A 31 23.33 -2.31 42.45
CA PRO A 31 22.77 -1.64 43.63
C PRO A 31 21.28 -1.25 43.51
N SER A 32 20.53 -1.65 44.55
CA SER A 32 19.49 -0.91 45.28
C SER A 32 18.56 0.11 44.58
N ARG A 33 17.27 -0.25 44.60
CA ARG A 33 16.05 0.57 44.44
C ARG A 33 16.11 1.97 45.06
N LYS A 34 15.58 2.97 44.34
CA LYS A 34 14.54 3.90 44.86
C LYS A 34 13.56 4.31 43.76
N SER A 35 12.32 4.47 44.20
CA SER A 35 11.07 4.66 43.46
C SER A 35 10.85 6.07 42.93
N GLY A 36 10.21 6.15 41.76
CA GLY A 36 9.09 7.06 41.44
C GLY A 36 9.41 8.54 41.29
N HIS A 37 9.06 9.10 40.13
CA HIS A 37 7.98 10.09 39.95
C HIS A 37 7.97 10.54 38.48
N GLY A 38 6.77 10.65 37.90
CA GLY A 38 6.57 11.07 36.52
C GLY A 38 6.94 12.54 36.31
N ASN A 39 7.59 12.84 35.19
CA ASN A 39 7.87 14.21 34.79
C ASN A 39 6.84 14.68 33.77
N HIS A 40 5.91 15.43 34.33
CA HIS A 40 5.11 16.48 33.72
C HIS A 40 6.01 17.41 32.88
N ILE A 41 5.79 17.47 31.57
CA ILE A 41 6.40 18.52 30.74
C ILE A 41 5.66 19.81 31.09
N LYS A 42 6.39 20.72 31.75
CA LYS A 42 5.93 22.07 32.05
C LYS A 42 6.10 22.92 30.79
N VAL A 43 4.98 23.40 30.26
CA VAL A 43 4.98 24.47 29.25
C VAL A 43 5.04 25.77 30.03
N GLU A 44 6.21 26.39 30.13
CA GLU A 44 6.33 27.76 30.64
C GLU A 44 6.40 28.72 29.45
N CYS A 45 5.30 29.45 29.27
CA CYS A 45 5.22 30.63 28.42
C CYS A 45 5.81 31.78 29.23
N VAL A 46 6.93 32.36 28.77
CA VAL A 46 7.44 33.62 29.32
C VAL A 46 7.35 34.66 28.22
N ALA A 47 6.28 35.45 28.28
CA ALA A 47 6.15 36.70 27.56
C ALA A 47 6.37 37.82 28.58
N SER A 48 7.41 38.63 28.38
CA SER A 48 7.49 40.00 28.88
C SER A 48 8.70 40.74 28.27
N ASP A 49 8.40 41.47 27.20
CA ASP A 49 8.70 42.90 26.93
C ASP A 49 10.14 43.43 26.74
N ILE A 50 10.53 43.54 25.45
CA ILE A 50 10.88 44.75 24.67
C ILE A 50 11.71 45.90 25.36
N LEU A 51 12.98 46.08 24.94
CA LEU A 51 13.53 47.23 24.16
C LEU A 51 15.08 47.20 23.99
N ALA A 52 15.54 47.29 22.73
CA ALA A 52 16.65 48.09 22.15
C ALA A 52 18.00 48.21 22.91
N GLU A 53 19.22 47.95 22.39
CA GLU A 53 19.79 47.90 21.03
C GLU A 53 21.02 46.97 20.99
N GLY A 54 21.28 46.31 19.85
CA GLY A 54 22.51 45.55 19.62
C GLY A 54 22.29 44.15 19.07
N CYS A 55 21.79 44.08 17.84
CA CYS A 55 21.84 42.92 16.94
C CYS A 55 23.21 42.21 17.06
N CYS A 56 23.32 40.89 17.25
CA CYS A 56 23.19 39.94 16.15
C CYS A 56 23.58 38.53 16.67
N CYS A 57 22.68 37.83 17.38
CA CYS A 57 22.73 36.37 17.33
C CYS A 57 22.02 35.95 16.05
N LEU A 58 22.67 36.22 14.90
CA LEU A 58 22.41 35.45 13.70
C LEU A 58 22.74 34.01 14.09
N VAL A 59 21.74 33.26 14.54
CA VAL A 59 21.70 31.86 14.17
C VAL A 59 21.57 31.94 12.68
N SER A 60 22.70 31.76 12.01
CA SER A 60 22.77 31.48 10.59
C SER A 60 21.66 30.49 10.32
N ARG A 61 20.61 30.92 9.62
CA ARG A 61 19.77 30.01 8.85
C ARG A 61 20.69 29.44 7.78
N GLU A 62 21.60 28.56 8.20
CA GLU A 62 22.35 27.69 7.32
C GLU A 62 21.31 26.76 6.74
N ASP A 63 20.91 27.15 5.54
CA ASP A 63 20.44 26.29 4.48
C ASP A 63 19.37 25.30 4.92
N VAL A 64 18.10 25.76 4.85
CA VAL A 64 17.02 24.81 4.54
C VAL A 64 17.41 24.28 3.17
N ASP A 65 18.17 23.19 3.12
CA ASP A 65 18.48 22.49 1.90
C ASP A 65 17.14 22.32 1.18
N GLU A 66 16.97 23.02 0.06
CA GLU A 66 15.80 22.82 -0.77
C GLU A 66 15.88 21.37 -1.25
N VAL A 67 15.24 20.46 -0.52
CA VAL A 67 15.21 19.05 -0.86
C VAL A 67 14.36 18.97 -2.13
N GLU A 68 15.03 19.09 -3.27
CA GLU A 68 14.43 18.99 -4.59
C GLU A 68 14.09 17.52 -4.89
N GLU A 69 13.14 16.98 -4.13
CA GLU A 69 12.64 15.63 -4.36
C GLU A 69 11.79 15.62 -5.65
N LYS A 70 11.99 14.63 -6.52
CA LYS A 70 11.20 14.52 -7.75
C LYS A 70 9.86 13.85 -7.46
N PRO A 71 8.76 14.29 -8.07
CA PRO A 71 7.51 13.56 -8.04
C PRO A 71 7.69 12.12 -8.56
N LYS A 72 7.02 11.15 -7.93
CA LYS A 72 7.15 9.72 -8.25
C LYS A 72 5.78 9.14 -8.56
N ASP A 73 5.71 8.36 -9.63
CA ASP A 73 4.56 7.54 -9.99
C ASP A 73 5.00 6.07 -9.95
N ILE A 74 4.48 5.32 -8.98
CA ILE A 74 4.89 3.94 -8.72
C ILE A 74 3.74 3.03 -9.09
N ILE A 75 3.93 2.23 -10.13
CA ILE A 75 2.90 1.35 -10.67
C ILE A 75 3.41 -0.07 -10.57
N GLN A 76 2.67 -0.93 -9.88
CA GLN A 76 3.08 -2.31 -9.69
C GLN A 76 1.92 -3.28 -9.83
N PHE A 77 2.12 -4.29 -10.68
CA PHE A 77 1.29 -5.47 -10.76
C PHE A 77 2.03 -6.64 -10.10
N SER A 78 1.38 -7.38 -9.21
CA SER A 78 2.02 -8.51 -8.53
C SER A 78 1.04 -9.63 -8.21
N ALA A 79 1.49 -10.89 -8.22
CA ALA A 79 0.69 -11.98 -7.67
C ALA A 79 0.73 -12.05 -6.13
N LYS A 80 1.70 -11.35 -5.50
CA LYS A 80 1.91 -11.36 -4.06
C LYS A 80 0.83 -10.57 -3.33
N LYS A 81 0.62 -10.91 -2.06
CA LYS A 81 -0.25 -10.13 -1.17
C LYS A 81 0.29 -8.71 -1.03
N LEU A 82 -0.61 -7.73 -1.13
CA LEU A 82 -0.27 -6.32 -1.01
C LEU A 82 -0.22 -5.90 0.46
N SER A 83 0.77 -5.12 0.84
CA SER A 83 0.89 -4.50 2.17
C SER A 83 0.49 -3.03 2.10
N VAL A 84 -0.45 -2.62 2.97
CA VAL A 84 -0.86 -1.22 3.08
C VAL A 84 0.29 -0.36 3.58
N ASP A 85 1.07 -0.87 4.53
CA ASP A 85 2.21 -0.16 5.10
C ASP A 85 3.27 0.11 4.03
N GLU A 86 3.71 -0.92 3.30
CA GLU A 86 4.71 -0.78 2.24
C GLU A 86 4.29 0.27 1.20
N VAL A 87 3.03 0.21 0.73
CA VAL A 87 2.53 1.17 -0.26
C VAL A 87 2.40 2.59 0.33
N SER A 88 2.04 2.72 1.61
CA SER A 88 1.97 4.01 2.28
C SER A 88 3.35 4.68 2.40
N GLN A 89 4.39 3.91 2.74
CA GLN A 89 5.75 4.43 2.91
C GLN A 89 6.33 4.97 1.59
N LEU A 90 5.97 4.35 0.47
CA LEU A 90 6.44 4.75 -0.86
C LEU A 90 6.03 6.18 -1.29
N VAL A 91 4.97 6.72 -0.68
CA VAL A 91 4.44 8.06 -1.03
C VAL A 91 4.72 9.12 0.04
N ILE A 92 5.38 8.76 1.15
CA ILE A 92 5.77 9.72 2.18
C ILE A 92 6.83 10.67 1.62
N SER A 93 6.69 11.96 1.96
CA SER A 93 7.64 13.01 1.59
C SER A 93 7.64 14.07 2.70
N PRO A 94 8.80 14.68 3.01
CA PRO A 94 8.88 15.78 3.97
C PRO A 94 8.06 17.01 3.56
N LEU A 95 7.69 17.13 2.28
CA LEU A 95 6.87 18.23 1.76
C LEU A 95 5.36 17.96 1.83
N CYS A 96 4.94 16.78 2.31
CA CYS A 96 3.54 16.36 2.33
C CYS A 96 3.01 16.25 3.75
N GLY A 97 1.98 17.02 4.08
CA GLY A 97 1.25 16.91 5.34
C GLY A 97 0.11 15.88 5.31
N ALA A 98 -0.18 15.27 4.15
CA ALA A 98 -1.25 14.31 4.00
C ALA A 98 -0.91 13.17 3.05
N VAL A 99 -1.32 11.97 3.44
CA VAL A 99 -1.37 10.77 2.60
C VAL A 99 -2.78 10.21 2.68
N SER A 100 -3.37 9.91 1.54
CA SER A 100 -4.67 9.24 1.45
C SER A 100 -4.50 7.91 0.74
N LEU A 101 -5.19 6.88 1.24
CA LEU A 101 -5.15 5.55 0.67
C LEU A 101 -6.56 5.03 0.37
N PHE A 102 -6.69 4.34 -0.76
CA PHE A 102 -7.82 3.47 -1.05
C PHE A 102 -7.33 2.02 -1.05
N VAL A 103 -8.06 1.15 -0.35
CA VAL A 103 -7.78 -0.29 -0.29
C VAL A 103 -9.02 -1.05 -0.75
N GLY A 104 -8.95 -1.66 -1.93
CA GLY A 104 -10.02 -2.47 -2.49
C GLY A 104 -9.94 -3.91 -2.02
N THR A 105 -10.77 -4.31 -1.05
CA THR A 105 -10.77 -5.68 -0.50
C THR A 105 -11.84 -6.57 -1.13
N THR A 106 -11.53 -7.87 -1.25
CA THR A 106 -12.48 -8.87 -1.74
C THR A 106 -13.56 -9.12 -0.68
N ARG A 107 -14.84 -9.03 -1.09
CA ARG A 107 -15.99 -9.32 -0.24
C ARG A 107 -16.40 -10.79 -0.34
N ASN A 108 -17.02 -11.33 0.71
CA ASN A 108 -17.48 -12.72 0.77
C ASN A 108 -18.80 -13.00 0.05
N ASN A 109 -19.44 -11.98 -0.53
CA ASN A 109 -20.73 -12.10 -1.19
C ASN A 109 -20.80 -11.30 -2.49
N PHE A 110 -21.50 -11.87 -3.47
CA PHE A 110 -21.88 -11.18 -4.70
C PHE A 110 -23.23 -11.71 -5.19
N GLU A 111 -24.23 -10.82 -5.35
CA GLU A 111 -25.58 -11.17 -5.85
C GLU A 111 -26.19 -12.39 -5.14
N GLY A 112 -26.04 -12.48 -3.81
CA GLY A 112 -26.56 -13.57 -2.98
C GLY A 112 -25.73 -14.86 -2.97
N LYS A 113 -24.66 -14.95 -3.76
CA LYS A 113 -23.74 -16.10 -3.78
C LYS A 113 -22.54 -15.88 -2.88
N LYS A 114 -22.08 -16.95 -2.21
CA LYS A 114 -20.87 -16.93 -1.38
C LYS A 114 -19.62 -17.03 -2.25
N VAL A 115 -18.82 -15.98 -2.23
CA VAL A 115 -17.54 -15.87 -2.96
C VAL A 115 -16.42 -16.31 -2.03
N ILE A 116 -15.51 -17.15 -2.53
CA ILE A 116 -14.32 -17.60 -1.78
C ILE A 116 -13.06 -16.79 -2.16
N SER A 117 -12.97 -16.39 -3.41
CA SER A 117 -11.85 -15.59 -3.93
C SER A 117 -12.24 -14.91 -5.25
N LEU A 118 -11.44 -13.92 -5.63
CA LEU A 118 -11.45 -13.34 -6.96
C LEU A 118 -10.16 -13.72 -7.68
N GLU A 119 -10.24 -13.95 -8.98
CA GLU A 119 -9.07 -14.11 -9.85
C GLU A 119 -8.94 -12.90 -10.76
N TYR A 120 -7.76 -12.28 -10.79
CA TYR A 120 -7.51 -11.08 -11.58
C TYR A 120 -6.51 -11.32 -12.70
N GLU A 121 -6.85 -10.86 -13.90
CA GLU A 121 -5.98 -10.87 -15.07
C GLU A 121 -5.90 -9.45 -15.66
N ALA A 122 -4.78 -9.12 -16.29
CA ALA A 122 -4.56 -7.80 -16.86
C ALA A 122 -3.72 -7.87 -18.13
N TYR A 123 -4.03 -7.01 -19.10
CA TYR A 123 -3.14 -6.77 -20.23
C TYR A 123 -2.07 -5.75 -19.83
N LEU A 124 -0.98 -6.23 -19.22
CA LEU A 124 0.01 -5.42 -18.49
C LEU A 124 0.52 -4.18 -19.26
N PRO A 125 0.98 -4.26 -20.53
CA PRO A 125 1.53 -3.08 -21.22
C PRO A 125 0.49 -1.96 -21.37
N MET A 126 -0.76 -2.31 -21.68
CA MET A 126 -1.83 -1.34 -21.80
C MET A 126 -2.30 -0.84 -20.43
N ALA A 127 -2.41 -1.74 -19.45
CA ALA A 127 -2.81 -1.39 -18.09
C ALA A 127 -1.85 -0.39 -17.45
N GLU A 128 -0.53 -0.62 -17.57
CA GLU A 128 0.47 0.35 -17.10
C GLU A 128 0.35 1.70 -17.80
N ASN A 129 0.16 1.70 -19.12
CA ASN A 129 0.02 2.94 -19.89
C ASN A 129 -1.23 3.74 -19.51
N GLU A 130 -2.36 3.07 -19.29
CA GLU A 130 -3.58 3.74 -18.81
C GLU A 130 -3.40 4.28 -17.39
N ILE A 131 -2.74 3.55 -16.48
CA ILE A 131 -2.45 4.08 -15.14
C ILE A 131 -1.51 5.28 -15.21
N ARG A 132 -0.49 5.28 -16.07
CA ARG A 132 0.38 6.47 -16.27
C ARG A 132 -0.41 7.68 -16.75
N LYS A 133 -1.37 7.50 -17.65
CA LYS A 133 -2.28 8.58 -18.08
C LYS A 133 -3.11 9.09 -16.91
N ILE A 134 -3.66 8.20 -16.09
CA ILE A 134 -4.40 8.59 -14.87
C ILE A 134 -3.51 9.40 -13.92
N CYS A 135 -2.27 8.99 -13.69
CA CYS A 135 -1.31 9.77 -12.88
C CYS A 135 -1.07 11.17 -13.48
N SER A 136 -0.91 11.27 -14.80
CA SER A 136 -0.78 12.55 -15.49
C SER A 136 -2.02 13.43 -15.31
N ASP A 137 -3.23 12.88 -15.49
CA ASP A 137 -4.50 13.59 -15.31
C ASP A 137 -4.64 14.12 -13.88
N ILE A 138 -4.28 13.31 -12.87
CA ILE A 138 -4.31 13.71 -11.46
C ILE A 138 -3.38 14.90 -11.24
N ARG A 139 -2.16 14.86 -11.77
CA ARG A 139 -1.17 15.94 -11.61
C ARG A 139 -1.59 17.24 -12.28
N GLN A 140 -2.40 17.17 -13.34
CA GLN A 140 -2.97 18.36 -13.97
C GLN A 140 -4.10 18.99 -13.15
N LYS A 141 -4.81 18.19 -12.35
CA LYS A 141 -5.99 18.62 -11.59
C LYS A 141 -5.67 19.02 -10.15
N TRP A 142 -4.71 18.35 -9.51
CA TRP A 142 -4.39 18.54 -8.09
C TRP A 142 -2.88 18.64 -7.85
N PRO A 143 -2.45 19.46 -6.88
CA PRO A 143 -1.04 19.59 -6.50
C PRO A 143 -0.61 18.39 -5.62
N VAL A 144 -0.48 17.22 -6.24
CA VAL A 144 -0.04 15.98 -5.58
C VAL A 144 1.45 15.73 -5.80
N ARG A 145 2.08 15.06 -4.83
CA ARG A 145 3.52 14.80 -4.83
C ARG A 145 3.85 13.42 -5.37
N HIS A 146 3.45 12.37 -4.65
CA HIS A 146 3.69 10.98 -5.05
C HIS A 146 2.36 10.25 -5.24
N ILE A 147 2.36 9.34 -6.21
CA ILE A 147 1.23 8.47 -6.52
C ILE A 147 1.76 7.04 -6.56
N ALA A 148 1.12 6.13 -5.84
CA ALA A 148 1.37 4.71 -5.92
C ALA A 148 0.07 3.97 -6.29
N VAL A 149 0.13 3.10 -7.29
CA VAL A 149 -0.99 2.27 -7.75
C VAL A 149 -0.51 0.83 -7.83
N PHE A 150 -1.01 0.02 -6.91
CA PHE A 150 -0.70 -1.39 -6.81
C PHE A 150 -1.95 -2.19 -7.14
N HIS A 151 -1.79 -3.20 -8.00
CA HIS A 151 -2.86 -4.14 -8.30
C HIS A 151 -2.36 -5.57 -8.20
N ARG A 152 -3.09 -6.39 -7.44
CA ARG A 152 -2.81 -7.81 -7.32
C ARG A 152 -3.42 -8.57 -8.49
N LEU A 153 -2.66 -9.50 -9.06
CA LEU A 153 -3.09 -10.41 -10.11
C LEU A 153 -3.17 -11.85 -9.57
N GLY A 154 -3.86 -12.72 -10.30
CA GLY A 154 -4.15 -14.08 -9.86
C GLY A 154 -5.18 -14.11 -8.73
N LEU A 155 -5.08 -15.11 -7.85
CA LEU A 155 -6.06 -15.37 -6.80
C LEU A 155 -5.92 -14.41 -5.61
N VAL A 156 -7.03 -13.80 -5.25
CA VAL A 156 -7.20 -12.88 -4.12
C VAL A 156 -8.35 -13.39 -3.24
N PRO A 157 -8.03 -14.03 -2.11
CA PRO A 157 -9.01 -14.48 -1.13
C PRO A 157 -9.89 -13.35 -0.59
N VAL A 158 -11.04 -13.71 -0.04
CA VAL A 158 -11.90 -12.82 0.76
C VAL A 158 -11.08 -12.11 1.85
N SER A 159 -11.43 -10.85 2.09
CA SER A 159 -10.79 -9.93 3.05
C SER A 159 -9.36 -9.51 2.70
N GLU A 160 -8.81 -9.93 1.55
CA GLU A 160 -7.51 -9.46 1.09
C GLU A 160 -7.63 -8.31 0.08
N ALA A 161 -6.62 -7.45 0.05
CA ALA A 161 -6.54 -6.33 -0.88
C ALA A 161 -6.22 -6.81 -2.30
N SER A 162 -7.08 -6.42 -3.24
CA SER A 162 -6.90 -6.58 -4.68
C SER A 162 -6.20 -5.39 -5.31
N THR A 163 -6.41 -4.18 -4.77
CA THR A 163 -5.73 -2.96 -5.22
C THR A 163 -5.51 -2.02 -4.05
N ILE A 164 -4.39 -1.31 -4.09
CA ILE A 164 -4.07 -0.22 -3.17
C ILE A 164 -3.64 0.98 -4.01
N ILE A 165 -4.28 2.12 -3.76
CA ILE A 165 -3.88 3.40 -4.33
C ILE A 165 -3.51 4.33 -3.19
N ALA A 166 -2.34 4.96 -3.27
CA ALA A 166 -1.89 5.94 -2.30
C ALA A 166 -1.47 7.23 -3.01
N VAL A 167 -1.87 8.37 -2.47
CA VAL A 167 -1.49 9.68 -2.99
C VAL A 167 -1.09 10.58 -1.83
N SER A 168 0.03 11.29 -1.99
CA SER A 168 0.50 12.30 -1.04
C SER A 168 0.38 13.71 -1.58
N SER A 169 0.12 14.66 -0.69
CA SER A 169 0.04 16.08 -1.01
C SER A 169 0.36 16.94 0.21
N ALA A 170 0.63 18.23 0.00
CA ALA A 170 0.88 19.19 1.07
C ALA A 170 -0.32 19.27 2.05
N HIS A 171 -1.55 19.22 1.53
CA HIS A 171 -2.78 19.36 2.31
C HIS A 171 -3.82 18.32 1.90
N ARG A 172 -4.54 17.79 2.91
CA ARG A 172 -5.47 16.64 2.80
C ARG A 172 -6.50 16.68 1.66
N ALA A 173 -6.98 17.85 1.24
CA ALA A 173 -8.05 17.94 0.24
C ALA A 173 -7.59 17.34 -1.11
N ALA A 174 -6.39 17.73 -1.56
CA ALA A 174 -5.83 17.25 -2.82
C ALA A 174 -5.61 15.73 -2.83
N SER A 175 -5.08 15.14 -1.75
CA SER A 175 -4.88 13.69 -1.68
C SER A 175 -6.18 12.90 -1.65
N LEU A 176 -7.21 13.38 -0.93
CA LEU A 176 -8.50 12.70 -0.85
C LEU A 176 -9.23 12.70 -2.20
N GLU A 177 -9.30 13.85 -2.86
CA GLU A 177 -9.93 13.99 -4.18
C GLU A 177 -9.18 13.19 -5.25
N ALA A 178 -7.85 13.25 -5.25
CA ALA A 178 -7.02 12.51 -6.19
C ALA A 178 -7.16 10.99 -6.05
N VAL A 179 -7.22 10.45 -4.83
CA VAL A 179 -7.43 9.01 -4.60
C VAL A 179 -8.79 8.57 -5.10
N SER A 180 -9.85 9.35 -4.85
CA SER A 180 -11.19 9.05 -5.35
C SER A 180 -11.20 9.02 -6.88
N TYR A 181 -10.63 10.05 -7.52
CA TYR A 181 -10.53 10.10 -8.98
C TYR A 181 -9.72 8.92 -9.53
N ALA A 182 -8.62 8.55 -8.86
CA ALA A 182 -7.75 7.47 -9.30
C ALA A 182 -8.48 6.13 -9.35
N ILE A 183 -9.24 5.75 -8.30
CA ILE A 183 -9.95 4.48 -8.27
C ILE A 183 -11.09 4.43 -9.29
N ASP A 184 -11.83 5.53 -9.46
CA ASP A 184 -12.92 5.59 -10.42
C ASP A 184 -12.37 5.50 -11.85
N SER A 185 -11.28 6.22 -12.14
CA SER A 185 -10.60 6.16 -13.43
C SER A 185 -9.98 4.79 -13.71
N LEU A 186 -9.40 4.14 -12.68
CA LEU A 186 -8.82 2.80 -12.81
C LEU A 186 -9.89 1.80 -13.25
N LYS A 187 -11.05 1.80 -12.58
CA LYS A 187 -12.17 0.90 -12.89
C LYS A 187 -12.78 1.14 -14.27
N ALA A 188 -12.78 2.40 -14.73
CA ALA A 188 -13.37 2.78 -16.00
C ALA A 188 -12.45 2.52 -17.20
N LYS A 189 -11.14 2.78 -17.06
CA LYS A 189 -10.20 2.85 -18.21
C LYS A 189 -9.21 1.70 -18.29
N VAL A 190 -8.84 1.09 -17.16
CA VAL A 190 -7.70 0.15 -17.12
C VAL A 190 -8.18 -1.27 -17.45
N PRO A 191 -7.56 -1.96 -18.43
CA PRO A 191 -7.96 -3.30 -18.84
C PRO A 191 -7.51 -4.37 -17.82
N ILE A 192 -8.28 -4.47 -16.73
CA ILE A 192 -8.14 -5.48 -15.68
C ILE A 192 -9.48 -6.21 -15.56
N TRP A 193 -9.45 -7.53 -15.65
CA TRP A 193 -10.62 -8.38 -15.56
C TRP A 193 -10.62 -9.14 -14.24
N LYS A 194 -11.82 -9.36 -13.69
CA LYS A 194 -12.03 -10.14 -12.47
C LYS A 194 -12.94 -11.33 -12.77
N LYS A 195 -12.59 -12.48 -12.20
CA LYS A 195 -13.43 -13.68 -12.16
C LYS A 195 -13.83 -13.95 -10.71
N GLU A 196 -15.09 -14.29 -10.50
CA GLU A 196 -15.59 -14.70 -9.19
C GLU A 196 -15.46 -16.22 -9.04
N ILE A 197 -14.84 -16.67 -7.94
CA ILE A 197 -14.76 -18.08 -7.58
C ILE A 197 -15.73 -18.31 -6.41
N TYR A 198 -16.64 -19.27 -6.59
CA TYR A 198 -17.68 -19.62 -5.61
C TYR A 198 -17.40 -20.98 -4.95
N GLU A 199 -18.00 -21.22 -3.79
CA GLU A 199 -17.79 -22.43 -2.98
C GLU A 199 -18.36 -23.72 -3.62
N GLU A 200 -19.43 -23.64 -4.42
CA GLU A 200 -20.23 -24.83 -4.80
C GLU A 200 -20.39 -25.14 -6.30
N SER A 201 -19.83 -24.38 -7.25
CA SER A 201 -19.67 -24.83 -8.67
C SER A 201 -19.09 -23.75 -9.61
N ALA A 202 -18.41 -24.23 -10.66
CA ALA A 202 -17.92 -23.57 -11.88
C ALA A 202 -17.76 -22.03 -11.87
N SER A 203 -16.50 -21.59 -11.80
CA SER A 203 -16.09 -20.19 -11.94
C SER A 203 -16.64 -19.52 -13.21
N SER A 204 -17.35 -18.39 -13.06
CA SER A 204 -17.91 -17.62 -14.18
C SER A 204 -17.17 -16.30 -14.37
N TRP A 205 -16.65 -16.03 -15.56
CA TRP A 205 -16.14 -14.71 -15.93
C TRP A 205 -17.31 -13.73 -16.08
N LYS A 206 -17.29 -12.60 -15.37
CA LYS A 206 -18.31 -11.54 -15.52
C LYS A 206 -17.75 -10.32 -16.26
N ARG A 207 -18.56 -9.79 -17.18
CA ARG A 207 -18.30 -8.57 -17.95
C ARG A 207 -18.53 -7.33 -17.06
N ASN A 208 -17.83 -6.24 -17.35
CA ASN A 208 -18.10 -4.93 -16.78
C ASN A 208 -19.47 -4.40 -17.27
N LYS A 209 -20.32 -3.90 -16.36
CA LYS A 209 -21.66 -3.39 -16.69
C LYS A 209 -21.63 -2.10 -17.54
N GLU A 210 -20.47 -1.49 -17.70
CA GLU A 210 -20.25 -0.22 -18.42
C GLU A 210 -19.84 -0.41 -19.90
N CYS A 211 -19.80 -1.64 -20.42
CA CYS A 211 -19.43 -1.90 -21.82
C CYS A 211 -20.65 -1.76 -22.78
N PHE A 212 -20.72 -0.65 -23.52
CA PHE A 212 -21.86 -0.29 -24.38
C PHE A 212 -21.97 -1.06 -25.73
N TRP A 213 -20.91 -1.72 -26.22
CA TRP A 213 -20.94 -2.43 -27.52
C TRP A 213 -21.50 -3.85 -27.49
N ALA A 214 -21.96 -4.32 -26.33
CA ALA A 214 -22.42 -5.70 -26.15
C ALA A 214 -23.94 -5.85 -26.17
N ALA A 215 -24.68 -4.75 -26.38
CA ALA A 215 -26.11 -4.78 -26.69
C ALA A 215 -26.27 -4.85 -28.21
N GLY A 216 -26.09 -6.05 -28.76
CA GLY A 216 -26.59 -6.43 -30.08
C GLY A 216 -27.62 -7.52 -29.85
N ASP A 217 -28.83 -7.28 -30.38
CA ASP A 217 -30.10 -7.98 -30.21
C ASP A 217 -30.07 -9.52 -30.09
#